data_AF-A0A7J8MXX2-F1
#
_entry.id   AF-A0A7J8MXX2-F1
#
_cell.length_a   1.000
_cell.length_b   1.000
_cell.length_c   1.000
_cell.angle_alpha   90.00
_cell.angle_beta   90.00
_cell.angle_gamma   90.00
#
_symmetry.space_group_name_H-M   'P 1'
#
loop_
_entity.id
_entity.type
_entity.pdbx_description
1 polymer ?
#
loop_
_entity_poly.entity_id
_entity_poly.type
_entity_poly.pdbx_seq_one_letter_code
_entity_poly.pdbx_strand_id
1 'polypeptide(L)'
;MEKIVTYLKDRYHNVPMIITENGYGDMNKPNSTTESLLHDVERIKYLAGYLDALSTAIRKGADVRGYFVWSLLDNFEWNSGYTIRFGLHHVDYETLRRTPKSSAT
;
A
#
# COMPACT_ATOMS: atom_id res chain seq x y z
N MET A 1 -2.18 -11.16 -3.86
CA MET A 1 -2.19 -10.60 -5.24
C MET A 1 -2.17 -11.67 -6.34
N GLU A 2 -1.43 -12.78 -6.17
CA GLU A 2 -1.24 -13.81 -7.22
C GLU A 2 -2.54 -14.29 -7.90
N LYS A 3 -3.56 -14.66 -7.12
CA LYS A 3 -4.82 -15.20 -7.64
C LYS A 3 -5.52 -14.26 -8.62
N ILE A 4 -5.66 -12.97 -8.26
CA ILE A 4 -6.36 -11.99 -9.10
C ILE A 4 -5.56 -11.67 -10.36
N VAL A 5 -4.24 -11.53 -10.27
CA VAL A 5 -3.38 -11.27 -11.44
C VAL A 5 -3.39 -12.46 -12.39
N THR A 6 -3.34 -13.69 -11.86
CA THR A 6 -3.43 -14.92 -12.67
C THR A 6 -4.78 -15.01 -13.37
N TYR A 7 -5.87 -14.72 -12.66
CA TYR A 7 -7.20 -14.66 -13.26
C TYR A 7 -7.28 -13.63 -14.40
N LEU A 8 -6.77 -12.41 -14.20
CA LEU A 8 -6.78 -11.37 -15.23
C LEU A 8 -5.94 -11.79 -16.45
N LYS A 9 -4.77 -12.37 -16.23
CA LYS A 9 -3.93 -12.96 -17.29
C LYS A 9 -4.72 -13.97 -18.11
N ASP A 10 -5.34 -14.95 -17.48
CA ASP A 10 -6.00 -16.06 -18.18
C ASP A 10 -7.30 -15.60 -18.87
N ARG A 11 -8.09 -14.76 -18.17
CA ARG A 11 -9.41 -14.30 -18.64
C ARG A 11 -9.32 -13.28 -19.77
N TYR A 12 -8.26 -12.46 -19.78
CA TYR A 12 -8.08 -11.35 -20.72
C TYR A 12 -6.80 -11.49 -21.56
N HIS A 13 -6.37 -12.72 -21.81
CA HIS A 13 -5.29 -13.04 -22.76
C HIS A 13 -3.97 -12.30 -22.50
N ASN A 14 -3.60 -12.18 -21.22
CA ASN A 14 -2.34 -11.59 -20.76
C ASN A 14 -2.07 -10.19 -21.31
N VAL A 15 -3.11 -9.36 -21.39
CA VAL A 15 -2.93 -7.95 -21.73
C VAL A 15 -1.97 -7.29 -20.73
N PRO A 16 -1.08 -6.40 -21.21
CA PRO A 16 -0.20 -5.63 -20.33
C PRO A 16 -0.97 -4.90 -19.25
N MET A 17 -0.53 -5.01 -17.99
CA MET A 17 -1.22 -4.39 -16.87
C MET A 17 -0.29 -3.65 -15.91
N ILE A 18 -0.85 -2.65 -15.22
CA ILE A 18 -0.21 -1.92 -14.13
C ILE A 18 -1.09 -2.09 -12.91
N ILE A 19 -0.47 -2.44 -11.77
CA ILE A 19 -1.16 -2.43 -10.49
C ILE A 19 -1.19 -0.97 -10.01
N THR A 20 -2.34 -0.33 -10.16
CA THR A 20 -2.49 1.11 -9.89
C THR A 20 -2.55 1.43 -8.41
N GLU A 21 -3.09 0.52 -7.59
CA GLU A 21 -3.21 0.73 -6.14
C GLU A 21 -3.09 -0.59 -5.37
N ASN A 22 -2.30 -0.55 -4.32
CA ASN A 22 -2.29 -1.54 -3.24
C ASN A 22 -1.69 -0.90 -1.98
N GLY A 23 -2.32 -1.12 -0.82
CA GLY A 23 -1.99 -0.36 0.38
C GLY A 23 -2.52 -0.95 1.68
N TYR A 24 -2.00 -0.44 2.79
CA TYR A 24 -2.40 -0.81 4.14
C TYR A 24 -2.83 0.44 4.94
N GLY A 25 -4.13 0.49 5.26
CA GLY A 25 -4.71 1.54 6.09
C GLY A 25 -4.53 1.20 7.57
N ASP A 26 -3.77 2.03 8.27
CA ASP A 26 -3.61 1.93 9.72
C ASP A 26 -4.61 2.85 10.43
N MET A 27 -5.30 2.33 11.45
CA MET A 27 -6.26 3.12 12.22
C MET A 27 -5.57 3.78 13.40
N ASN A 28 -5.78 5.09 13.58
CA ASN A 28 -5.30 5.78 14.77
C ASN A 28 -5.94 5.16 16.01
N LYS A 29 -5.13 4.47 16.82
CA LYS A 29 -5.59 3.95 18.12
C LYS A 29 -5.54 5.10 19.13
N PRO A 30 -6.40 5.10 20.17
CA PRO A 30 -6.45 6.18 21.17
C PRO A 30 -5.09 6.49 21.83
N ASN A 31 -4.18 5.51 21.88
CA ASN A 31 -2.86 5.63 22.50
C ASN A 31 -1.71 5.64 21.48
N SER A 32 -1.98 5.88 20.19
CA SER A 32 -0.94 5.96 19.17
C SER A 32 -0.06 7.18 19.41
N THR A 33 1.24 6.95 19.61
CA THR A 33 2.26 8.01 19.59
C THR A 33 2.75 8.24 18.16
N THR A 34 3.33 9.42 17.88
CA THR A 34 3.99 9.66 16.57
C THR A 34 5.01 8.56 16.26
N GLU A 35 5.80 8.15 17.24
CA GLU A 35 6.76 7.06 17.10
C GLU A 35 6.10 5.75 16.65
N SER A 36 4.98 5.37 17.27
CA SER A 36 4.24 4.16 16.88
C SER A 36 3.65 4.24 15.47
N LEU A 37 3.30 5.45 14.99
CA LEU A 37 2.79 5.69 13.63
C LEU A 37 3.89 5.69 12.57
N LEU A 38 5.14 6.02 12.96
CA LEU A 38 6.30 5.96 12.08
C LEU A 38 6.84 4.53 11.94
N HIS A 39 6.73 3.72 12.99
CA HIS A 39 7.13 2.30 12.97
C HIS A 39 6.00 1.37 12.53
N ASP A 40 5.61 1.50 11.26
CA ASP A 40 4.48 0.82 10.63
C ASP A 40 4.81 -0.59 10.12
N VAL A 41 5.30 -1.46 11.00
CA VAL A 41 5.76 -2.83 10.68
C VAL A 41 4.70 -3.67 9.95
N GLU A 42 3.42 -3.49 10.28
CA GLU A 42 2.33 -4.22 9.64
C GLU A 42 2.12 -3.79 8.18
N ARG A 43 2.36 -2.52 7.83
CA ARG A 43 2.38 -2.05 6.43
C ARG A 43 3.53 -2.69 5.66
N ILE A 44 4.72 -2.77 6.26
CA ILE A 44 5.88 -3.43 5.64
C ILE A 44 5.56 -4.90 5.33
N LYS A 45 5.05 -5.64 6.33
CA LYS A 45 4.67 -7.05 6.16
C LYS A 45 3.60 -7.22 5.07
N TYR A 46 2.60 -6.33 5.05
CA TYR A 46 1.55 -6.34 4.04
C TYR A 46 2.13 -6.14 2.64
N LEU A 47 2.91 -5.07 2.42
CA LEU A 47 3.48 -4.75 1.11
C LEU A 47 4.44 -5.85 0.63
N ALA A 48 5.32 -6.34 1.50
CA ALA A 48 6.22 -7.44 1.18
C ALA A 48 5.47 -8.69 0.72
N GLY A 49 4.44 -9.12 1.46
CA GLY A 49 3.65 -10.29 1.09
C GLY A 49 2.87 -10.12 -0.22
N TYR A 50 2.37 -8.92 -0.51
CA TYR A 50 1.68 -8.66 -1.78
C TYR A 50 2.63 -8.58 -2.97
N LEU A 51 3.82 -8.00 -2.79
CA LEU A 51 4.87 -7.96 -3.80
C LEU A 51 5.45 -9.35 -4.09
N ASP A 52 5.63 -10.20 -3.07
CA ASP A 52 6.04 -11.59 -3.25
C ASP A 52 5.00 -12.39 -4.06
N ALA A 53 3.71 -12.21 -3.74
CA ALA A 53 2.62 -12.82 -4.48
C ALA A 53 2.51 -12.27 -5.92
N LEU A 54 2.79 -10.98 -6.13
CA LEU A 54 2.82 -10.37 -7.47
C LEU A 54 3.99 -10.92 -8.29
N SER A 55 5.19 -10.99 -7.69
CA SER A 55 6.39 -11.59 -8.27
C SER A 55 6.14 -13.03 -8.69
N THR A 56 5.40 -13.80 -7.88
CA THR A 56 4.99 -15.17 -8.22
C THR A 56 4.12 -15.22 -9.48
N ALA A 57 3.14 -14.31 -9.63
CA ALA A 57 2.31 -14.24 -10.83
C ALA A 57 3.11 -13.83 -12.08
N ILE A 58 4.04 -12.88 -11.94
CA ILE A 58 4.96 -12.45 -13.01
C ILE A 58 5.84 -13.64 -13.46
N ARG A 59 6.41 -14.40 -12.51
CA ARG A 59 7.18 -15.63 -12.82
C ARG A 59 6.33 -16.71 -13.50
N LYS A 60 5.01 -16.69 -13.31
CA LYS A 60 4.02 -17.55 -14.01
C LYS A 60 3.52 -16.94 -15.34
N GLY A 61 4.17 -15.89 -15.83
CA GLY A 61 3.98 -15.33 -17.16
C GLY A 61 3.01 -14.14 -17.28
N ALA A 62 2.55 -13.54 -16.17
CA ALA A 62 1.73 -12.33 -16.24
C ALA A 62 2.57 -11.10 -16.70
N ASP A 63 2.09 -10.35 -17.71
CA ASP A 63 2.71 -9.10 -18.19
C ASP A 63 2.31 -7.92 -17.29
N VAL A 64 2.94 -7.84 -16.12
CA VAL A 64 2.80 -6.71 -15.18
C VAL A 64 3.97 -5.74 -15.37
N ARG A 65 3.67 -4.48 -15.68
CA ARG A 65 4.66 -3.46 -16.05
C ARG A 65 4.90 -2.39 -15.00
N GLY A 66 4.10 -2.37 -13.94
CA GLY A 66 4.23 -1.39 -12.88
C GLY A 66 3.41 -1.73 -11.66
N TYR A 67 3.81 -1.18 -10.53
CA TYR A 67 3.14 -1.29 -9.25
C TYR A 67 3.23 0.04 -8.52
N PHE A 68 2.08 0.57 -8.09
CA PHE A 68 1.97 1.81 -7.36
C PHE A 68 1.37 1.53 -5.99
N VAL A 69 2.10 1.91 -4.94
CA VAL A 69 1.61 1.84 -3.56
C VAL A 69 0.55 2.93 -3.36
N TRP A 70 -0.57 2.54 -2.77
CA TRP A 70 -1.50 3.48 -2.17
C TRP A 70 -1.18 3.61 -0.67
N SER A 71 -0.73 4.75 -0.17
CA SER A 71 -0.55 6.03 -0.86
C SER A 71 0.77 6.70 -0.47
N LEU A 72 1.12 7.78 -1.17
CA LEU A 72 2.33 8.54 -0.85
C LEU A 72 2.24 9.19 0.54
N LEU A 73 1.10 9.80 0.85
CA LEU A 73 0.87 10.60 2.05
C LEU A 73 -0.39 10.13 2.77
N ASP A 74 -0.38 10.20 4.10
CA ASP A 74 -1.62 10.20 4.88
C ASP A 74 -2.53 11.33 4.39
N ASN A 75 -3.79 11.01 4.10
CA ASN A 75 -4.73 11.93 3.48
C ASN A 75 -6.17 11.69 4.00
N PHE A 76 -7.14 12.34 3.36
CA PHE A 76 -8.56 12.22 3.71
C PHE A 76 -9.17 10.96 3.08
N GLU A 77 -9.60 10.02 3.93
CA GLU A 77 -10.16 8.72 3.53
C GLU A 77 -11.69 8.72 3.56
N TRP A 78 -12.30 9.57 2.73
CA TRP A 78 -13.75 9.61 2.49
C TRP A 78 -14.57 9.68 3.79
N ASN A 79 -15.45 8.70 4.02
CA ASN A 79 -16.32 8.63 5.20
C ASN A 79 -15.54 8.44 6.51
N SER A 80 -14.30 7.96 6.44
CA SER A 80 -13.41 7.80 7.60
C SER A 80 -12.67 9.09 7.94
N GLY A 81 -12.74 10.12 7.09
CA GLY A 81 -12.00 11.35 7.26
C GLY A 81 -10.51 11.09 7.47
N TYR A 82 -9.94 11.66 8.53
CA TYR A 82 -8.50 11.56 8.83
C TYR A 82 -8.14 10.45 9.84
N THR A 83 -9.06 9.51 10.08
CA THR A 83 -8.88 8.46 11.11
C THR A 83 -8.10 7.24 10.62
N ILE A 84 -8.06 7.02 9.31
CA ILE A 84 -7.29 5.95 8.66
C ILE A 84 -6.12 6.57 7.90
N ARG A 85 -4.96 5.94 7.97
CA ARG A 85 -3.70 6.41 7.41
C ARG A 85 -3.12 5.39 6.45
N PHE A 86 -3.15 5.67 5.15
CA PHE A 86 -2.57 4.81 4.10
C PHE A 86 -1.14 5.21 3.69
N GLY A 87 -0.68 6.39 4.09
CA GLY A 87 0.54 6.97 3.55
C GLY A 87 1.80 6.21 3.93
N LEU A 88 2.75 6.17 3.00
CA LEU A 88 4.17 5.92 3.27
C LEU A 88 4.77 7.06 4.11
N HIS A 89 4.23 8.26 4.01
CA HIS A 89 4.60 9.39 4.86
C HIS A 89 3.49 9.72 5.84
N HIS A 90 3.88 9.87 7.10
CA HIS A 90 3.02 10.44 8.12
C HIS A 90 2.81 11.93 7.82
N VAL A 91 1.55 12.37 7.91
CA VAL A 91 1.19 13.79 7.87
C VAL A 91 0.66 14.19 9.25
N ASP A 92 1.36 15.12 9.87
CA ASP A 92 0.85 15.88 11.01
C ASP A 92 -0.22 16.84 10.48
N TYR A 93 -1.47 16.67 10.88
CA TYR A 93 -2.59 17.44 10.33
C TYR A 93 -2.68 18.86 10.87
N GLU A 94 -2.01 19.17 11.99
CA GLU A 94 -1.96 20.53 12.55
C GLU A 94 -0.88 21.35 11.84
N THR A 95 0.30 20.75 11.63
CA THR A 95 1.46 21.46 11.07
C THR A 95 1.69 21.22 9.58
N LEU A 96 1.02 20.23 9.01
CA LEU A 96 1.24 19.69 7.65
C LEU A 96 2.67 19.17 7.44
N ARG A 97 3.44 18.90 8.49
CA ARG A 97 4.77 18.30 8.33
C ARG A 97 4.66 16.85 7.85
N ARG A 98 5.51 16.48 6.90
CA ARG A 98 5.61 15.11 6.35
C ARG A 98 6.84 14.43 6.94
N THR A 99 6.66 13.22 7.45
CA THR A 99 7.76 12.39 7.97
C THR A 99 7.69 11.00 7.32
N PRO A 100 8.77 10.49 6.71
CA PRO A 100 8.77 9.13 6.17
C PRO A 100 8.55 8.12 7.30
N LYS A 101 7.69 7.13 7.05
CA LYS A 101 7.52 5.97 7.93
C LYS A 101 8.54 4.89 7.56
N SER A 102 8.68 3.86 8.39
CA SER A 102 9.58 2.74 8.12
C SER A 102 9.28 2.05 6.79
N SER A 103 8.02 2.02 6.33
CA SER A 103 7.66 1.50 5.00
C SER A 103 8.13 2.33 3.80
N ALA A 104 8.59 3.56 4.01
CA ALA A 104 9.07 4.45 2.94
C ALA A 104 10.58 4.35 2.68
N THR A 105 11.31 3.60 3.52
CA THR A 105 12.78 3.50 3.54
C THR A 105 13.22 2.05 3.49
#